data_AF-T1CAN4-F1
#
_entry.id   AF-T1CAN4-F1
#
_cell.length_a   1.000
_cell.length_b   1.000
_cell.length_c   1.000
_cell.angle_alpha   90.00
_cell.angle_beta   90.00
_cell.angle_gamma   90.00
#
_symmetry.space_group_name_H-M   'P 1'
#
loop_
_entity.id
_entity.type
_entity.pdbx_description
1 polymer ?
#
loop_
_entity_poly.entity_id
_entity_poly.type
_entity_poly.pdbx_seq_one_letter_code
_entity_poly.pdbx_strand_id
1 'polypeptide(L)'
;LDATMVIISHDRRFLNQVCTHIADLDYQQLKVYPGSYDDFMLASLQARQRVESANAKAQERISDLQEFVRRFSANASKARQATSRRKELRRSNWRRFDLPPG
;
A
#
# COMPACT_ATOMS: atom_id res chain seq x y z
N LEU A 1 -31.31 -12.94 -22.69
CA LEU A 1 -30.07 -13.62 -22.27
C LEU A 1 -29.13 -12.53 -21.82
N ASP A 2 -28.79 -12.48 -20.54
CA ASP A 2 -27.67 -11.66 -20.08
C ASP A 2 -26.38 -12.39 -20.42
N ALA A 3 -25.44 -11.68 -21.04
CA ALA A 3 -24.13 -12.20 -21.41
C ALA A 3 -23.06 -11.30 -20.82
N THR A 4 -22.03 -11.91 -20.22
CA THR A 4 -20.85 -11.19 -19.75
C THR A 4 -19.78 -11.23 -20.84
N MET A 5 -19.25 -10.06 -21.19
CA MET A 5 -18.19 -9.93 -22.19
C MET A 5 -16.93 -9.37 -21.53
N VAL A 6 -15.79 -9.95 -21.86
CA VAL A 6 -14.47 -9.45 -21.46
C VAL A 6 -13.84 -8.75 -22.65
N ILE A 7 -13.47 -7.50 -22.47
CA ILE A 7 -12.91 -6.65 -23.51
C ILE A 7 -11.50 -6.24 -23.08
N ILE A 8 -10.54 -6.41 -24.00
CA ILE A 8 -9.16 -5.93 -23.82
C ILE A 8 -8.91 -4.92 -24.92
N SER A 9 -8.61 -3.68 -24.54
CA SER A 9 -8.31 -2.60 -25.48
C SER A 9 -7.35 -1.61 -24.84
N HIS A 10 -6.61 -0.89 -25.68
CA HIS A 10 -5.80 0.27 -25.28
C HIS A 10 -6.52 1.60 -25.55
N ASP A 11 -7.68 1.60 -26.22
CA ASP A 11 -8.48 2.81 -26.47
C ASP A 11 -9.37 3.12 -25.25
N ARG A 12 -8.99 4.17 -24.54
CA ARG A 12 -9.71 4.66 -23.35
C ARG A 12 -11.14 5.10 -23.64
N ARG A 13 -11.40 5.74 -24.79
CA ARG A 13 -12.75 6.23 -25.13
C ARG A 13 -13.68 5.06 -25.37
N PHE A 14 -13.20 4.02 -26.05
CA PHE A 14 -13.94 2.79 -26.26
C PHE A 14 -14.25 2.08 -24.93
N LEU A 15 -13.24 1.92 -24.06
CA LEU A 15 -13.43 1.32 -22.74
C LEU A 15 -14.44 2.10 -21.88
N ASN A 16 -14.35 3.43 -21.87
CA ASN A 16 -15.28 4.29 -21.15
C ASN A 16 -16.74 4.15 -21.62
N GLN A 17 -16.97 3.84 -22.89
CA GLN A 17 -18.31 3.73 -23.45
C GLN A 17 -18.96 2.35 -23.22
N VAL A 18 -18.16 1.28 -23.18
CA VAL A 18 -18.67 -0.10 -23.25
C VAL A 18 -18.50 -0.85 -21.93
N CYS A 19 -17.45 -0.55 -21.15
CA CYS A 19 -17.16 -1.27 -19.92
C CYS A 19 -17.95 -0.69 -18.75
N THR A 20 -18.54 -1.58 -17.94
CA THR A 20 -19.20 -1.25 -16.67
C THR A 20 -18.31 -1.51 -15.46
N HIS A 21 -17.22 -2.27 -15.68
CA HIS A 21 -16.20 -2.63 -14.71
C HIS A 21 -14.85 -2.68 -15.40
N ILE A 22 -13.80 -2.32 -14.67
CA ILE A 22 -12.41 -2.42 -15.12
C ILE A 22 -11.69 -3.41 -14.21
N ALA A 23 -11.05 -4.41 -14.82
CA ALA A 23 -10.18 -5.33 -14.12
C ALA A 23 -8.73 -4.88 -14.30
N ASP A 24 -8.11 -4.44 -13.22
CA ASP A 24 -6.71 -4.06 -13.12
C ASP A 24 -5.88 -5.26 -12.67
N LEU A 25 -4.81 -5.55 -13.40
CA LEU A 25 -3.89 -6.63 -13.07
C LEU A 25 -2.54 -6.02 -12.70
N ASP A 26 -2.24 -5.99 -11.40
CA ASP A 26 -1.00 -5.44 -10.87
C ASP A 26 -0.47 -6.32 -9.74
N TYR A 27 0.86 -6.43 -9.61
CA TYR A 27 1.54 -7.26 -8.60
C TYR A 27 0.95 -8.68 -8.42
N GLN A 28 0.65 -9.37 -9.53
CA GLN A 28 0.03 -10.70 -9.54
C GLN A 28 -1.36 -10.75 -8.87
N GLN A 29 -2.02 -9.61 -8.69
CA GLN A 29 -3.36 -9.50 -8.15
C GLN A 29 -4.30 -8.85 -9.17
N LEU A 30 -5.49 -9.44 -9.31
CA LEU A 30 -6.57 -8.88 -10.10
C LEU A 30 -7.51 -8.10 -9.18
N LYS A 31 -7.73 -6.81 -9.46
CA LYS A 31 -8.69 -5.96 -8.76
C LYS A 31 -9.73 -5.46 -9.73
N VAL A 32 -10.99 -5.64 -9.40
CA VAL A 32 -12.12 -5.18 -10.22
C VAL A 32 -12.69 -3.91 -9.62
N TYR A 33 -12.75 -2.87 -10.45
CA TYR A 33 -13.28 -1.56 -10.13
C TYR A 33 -14.61 -1.38 -10.86
N PRO A 34 -15.71 -1.05 -10.16
CA PRO A 34 -16.95 -0.67 -10.81
C PRO A 34 -16.82 0.70 -11.47
N GLY A 35 -17.52 0.91 -12.58
CA GLY A 35 -17.53 2.16 -13.32
C GLY A 35 -16.72 2.13 -14.60
N SER A 36 -16.54 3.32 -15.16
CA SER A 36 -15.81 3.55 -16.41
C SER A 36 -14.30 3.44 -16.21
N TYR A 37 -13.54 3.52 -17.31
CA TYR A 37 -12.09 3.59 -17.25
C TYR A 37 -11.58 4.83 -16.49
N ASP A 38 -12.26 5.98 -16.61
CA ASP A 38 -11.87 7.20 -15.89
C ASP A 38 -12.09 7.05 -14.37
N ASP A 39 -13.18 6.42 -13.97
CA ASP A 39 -13.47 6.11 -12.55
C ASP A 39 -12.39 5.19 -11.96
N PHE A 40 -12.02 4.16 -12.72
CA PHE A 40 -10.90 3.28 -12.38
C PHE A 40 -9.59 4.06 -12.21
N MET A 41 -9.25 4.94 -13.16
CA MET A 41 -8.01 5.72 -13.10
C MET A 41 -7.95 6.59 -11.85
N LEU A 42 -9.05 7.27 -11.51
CA LEU A 42 -9.14 8.06 -10.29
C LEU A 42 -9.00 7.19 -9.03
N ALA A 43 -9.72 6.06 -8.98
CA ALA A 43 -9.65 5.14 -7.86
C ALA A 43 -8.26 4.53 -7.66
N SER A 44 -7.60 4.15 -8.77
CA SER A 44 -6.24 3.59 -8.78
C SER A 44 -5.21 4.61 -8.28
N LEU A 45 -5.28 5.86 -8.76
CA LEU A 45 -4.41 6.94 -8.29
C LEU A 45 -4.60 7.22 -6.78
N GLN A 46 -5.84 7.29 -6.31
CA GLN A 46 -6.12 7.48 -4.88
C GLN A 46 -5.62 6.30 -4.04
N ALA A 47 -5.80 5.07 -4.51
CA ALA A 47 -5.31 3.88 -3.84
C ALA A 47 -3.77 3.91 -3.72
N ARG A 48 -3.08 4.26 -4.82
CA ARG A 48 -1.63 4.40 -4.83
C ARG A 48 -1.14 5.46 -3.84
N GLN A 49 -1.74 6.65 -3.84
CA GLN A 49 -1.39 7.72 -2.89
C GLN A 49 -1.62 7.31 -1.42
N ARG A 50 -2.66 6.53 -1.13
CA ARG A 50 -2.90 5.99 0.23
C ARG A 50 -1.81 5.02 0.65
N VAL A 51 -1.36 4.15 -0.25
CA VAL A 51 -0.26 3.21 0.01
C VAL A 51 1.05 3.97 0.21
N GLU A 52 1.39 4.90 -0.67
CA GLU A 52 2.61 5.72 -0.56
C GLU A 52 2.64 6.51 0.76
N SER A 53 1.54 7.18 1.12
CA SER A 53 1.45 7.95 2.37
C SER A 53 1.49 7.07 3.62
N ALA A 54 0.89 5.88 3.58
CA ALA A 54 1.00 4.91 4.67
C ALA A 54 2.43 4.39 4.83
N ASN A 55 3.11 4.11 3.71
CA ASN A 55 4.50 3.67 3.67
C ASN A 55 5.44 4.75 4.22
N ALA A 56 5.23 6.01 3.83
CA ALA A 56 6.01 7.14 4.34
C ALA A 56 5.88 7.29 5.86
N LYS A 57 4.65 7.24 6.39
CA LYS A 57 4.39 7.29 7.85
C LYS A 57 4.99 6.10 8.59
N ALA A 58 4.91 4.91 8.01
CA ALA A 58 5.53 3.72 8.60
C ALA A 58 7.06 3.86 8.66
N GLN A 59 7.66 4.42 7.60
CA GLN A 59 9.11 4.64 7.52
C GLN A 59 9.59 5.68 8.54
N GLU A 60 8.88 6.80 8.69
CA GLU A 60 9.15 7.82 9.70
C GLU A 60 9.11 7.21 11.12
N ARG A 61 8.05 6.46 11.42
CA ARG A 61 7.90 5.79 12.72
C ARG A 61 9.02 4.76 12.99
N ILE A 62 9.48 4.03 11.98
CA ILE A 62 10.62 3.11 12.11
C ILE A 62 11.90 3.90 12.43
N SER A 63 12.13 5.04 11.76
CA SER A 63 13.27 5.91 12.02
C SER A 63 13.29 6.41 13.47
N ASP A 64 12.16 6.93 13.96
CA ASP A 64 12.05 7.42 15.35
C ASP A 64 12.32 6.33 16.38
N LEU A 65 11.78 5.13 16.13
CA LEU A 65 12.00 3.97 16.99
C LEU A 65 13.46 3.53 16.98
N GLN A 66 14.12 3.54 15.82
CA GLN A 66 15.55 3.22 15.69
C GLN A 66 16.39 4.23 16.47
N GLU A 67 16.11 5.52 16.32
CA GLU A 67 16.85 6.56 17.01
C GLU A 67 16.64 6.50 18.53
N PHE A 68 15.41 6.25 18.99
CA PHE A 68 15.12 6.09 20.41
C PHE A 68 15.87 4.89 21.00
N VAL A 69 15.85 3.74 20.31
CA VAL A 69 16.62 2.56 20.75
C VAL A 69 18.11 2.87 20.79
N ARG A 70 18.66 3.55 19.77
CA ARG A 70 20.09 3.94 19.74
C ARG A 70 20.47 4.86 20.91
N ARG A 71 19.64 5.86 21.21
CA ARG A 71 19.92 6.85 22.26
C ARG A 71 19.74 6.30 23.68
N PHE A 72 18.83 5.34 23.89
CA PHE A 72 18.45 4.88 25.23
C PHE A 72 18.80 3.41 25.54
N SER A 73 19.46 2.69 24.63
CA SER A 73 19.85 1.29 24.88
C SER A 73 20.90 1.10 25.97
N ALA A 74 21.73 2.12 26.22
CA ALA A 74 22.80 2.07 27.24
C ALA A 74 22.39 2.68 28.60
N ASN A 75 21.21 3.29 28.69
CA ASN A 75 20.79 4.03 29.89
C ASN A 75 19.92 3.13 30.79
N ALA A 76 20.44 2.76 31.97
CA ALA A 76 19.85 1.75 32.85
C ALA A 76 18.39 2.04 33.26
N SER A 77 18.01 3.32 33.41
CA SER A 77 16.65 3.74 33.77
C SER A 77 15.63 3.56 32.64
N LYS A 78 16.08 3.50 31.37
CA LYS A 78 15.21 3.36 30.17
C LYS A 78 15.40 2.03 29.42
N ALA A 79 16.23 1.14 29.94
CA ALA A 79 16.55 -0.15 29.34
C ALA A 79 15.30 -1.03 29.05
N ARG A 80 14.32 -1.07 29.97
CA ARG A 80 13.06 -1.81 29.75
C ARG A 80 12.23 -1.23 28.59
N GLN A 81 12.15 0.10 28.46
CA GLN A 81 11.46 0.75 27.34
C GLN A 81 12.20 0.51 26.01
N ALA A 82 13.53 0.61 26.01
CA ALA A 82 14.34 0.35 24.82
C ALA A 82 14.16 -1.08 24.29
N THR A 83 14.09 -2.09 25.18
CA THR A 83 13.86 -3.49 24.79
C THR A 83 12.47 -3.71 24.19
N SER A 84 11.43 -3.09 24.75
CA SER A 84 10.06 -3.15 24.20
C SER A 84 9.99 -2.53 22.79
N ARG A 85 10.57 -1.33 22.62
CA ARG A 85 10.62 -0.64 21.31
C ARG A 85 11.47 -1.38 20.28
N ARG A 86 12.52 -2.10 20.70
CA ARG A 86 13.31 -2.97 19.81
C ARG A 86 12.49 -4.15 19.27
N LYS A 87 11.61 -4.73 20.09
CA LYS A 87 10.67 -5.78 19.67
C LYS A 87 9.61 -5.24 18.71
N GLU A 88 9.10 -4.03 18.97
CA GLU A 88 8.20 -3.30 18.05
C GLU A 88 8.88 -3.06 16.70
N LEU A 89 10.11 -2.56 16.69
CA LEU A 89 10.90 -2.32 15.49
C LEU A 89 11.09 -3.59 14.65
N ARG A 90 11.44 -4.71 15.29
CA ARG A 90 11.63 -5.99 14.62
C ARG A 90 10.35 -6.44 13.91
N ARG A 91 9.19 -6.25 14.55
CA ARG A 91 7.88 -6.56 13.97
C ARG A 91 7.54 -5.63 12.80
N SER A 92 7.84 -4.33 12.92
CA SER A 92 7.62 -3.36 11.85
C SER A 92 8.51 -3.63 10.63
N ASN A 93 9.77 -4.01 10.84
CA ASN A 93 10.67 -4.40 9.74
C ASN A 93 10.22 -5.66 9.02
N TRP A 94 9.70 -6.67 9.75
CA TRP A 94 9.10 -7.85 9.12
C TRP A 94 7.91 -7.45 8.23
N ARG A 95 6.97 -6.66 8.76
CA ARG A 95 5.80 -6.20 7.99
C ARG A 95 6.17 -5.35 6.78
N ARG A 96 7.28 -4.62 6.82
CA ARG A 96 7.77 -3.81 5.70
C ARG A 96 8.22 -4.67 4.51
N PHE A 97 8.73 -5.88 4.76
CA PHE A 97 9.13 -6.79 3.69
C PHE A 97 7.94 -7.24 2.83
N ASP A 98 6.74 -7.27 3.42
CA ASP A 98 5.49 -7.68 2.75
C ASP A 98 4.70 -6.50 2.16
N LEU A 99 5.20 -5.25 2.24
CA LEU A 99 4.50 -4.09 1.68
C LEU A 99 4.69 -4.03 0.15
N PRO A 100 3.61 -3.78 -0.61
CA PRO A 100 3.74 -3.55 -2.05
C PRO A 100 4.61 -2.31 -2.30
N PRO A 101 5.46 -2.31 -3.35
CA PRO A 101 6.27 -1.15 -3.70
C PRO A 101 5.35 0.02 -4.09
N GLY A 102 5.79 1.22 -3.70
CA GLY A 102 5.07 2.48 -3.92
C GLY A 102 4.97 2.86 -5.39
#